data_AF-A0A7R9HTJ0-F1
#
_entry.id   AF-A0A7R9HTJ0-F1
#
_cell.length_a   1.000
_cell.length_b   1.000
_cell.length_c   1.000
_cell.angle_alpha   90.00
_cell.angle_beta   90.00
_cell.angle_gamma   90.00
#
_symmetry.space_group_name_H-M   'P 1'
#
loop_
_entity.id
_entity.type
_entity.pdbx_description
1 polymer ?
#
loop_
_entity_poly.entity_id
_entity_poly.type
_entity_poly.pdbx_seq_one_letter_code
_entity_poly.pdbx_strand_id
1 'polypeptide(L)'
;MLLVPLSNLGMEVDRKSQSMFTQSLSKVLLTVVITYSYLITVRGNYYHDNPKIHQIPAVGEPGQPLILTPLIEAGNIQQARNASRVGSMDQTLDLESYSGFFTVDKKYDSNMFFWYFPAEFWLYHSFGVVHKPRNDLGGEL
;
A
#
# COMPACT_ATOMS: atom_id res chain seq x y z
N MET A 1 -58.04 33.83 45.62
CA MET A 1 -57.96 34.40 44.26
C MET A 1 -57.29 33.35 43.39
N LEU A 2 -58.07 32.72 42.51
CA LEU A 2 -57.81 31.40 41.94
C LEU A 2 -56.64 31.39 40.94
N LEU A 3 -55.74 30.42 41.12
CA LEU A 3 -54.81 29.95 40.10
C LEU A 3 -55.63 29.46 38.90
N VAL A 4 -55.54 30.16 37.77
CA VAL A 4 -56.05 29.64 36.49
C VAL A 4 -54.91 28.84 35.86
N PRO A 5 -55.05 27.51 35.72
CA PRO A 5 -54.08 26.72 34.98
C PRO A 5 -54.15 27.08 33.49
N LEU A 6 -52.98 27.16 32.85
CA LEU A 6 -52.77 27.46 31.42
C LEU A 6 -53.34 26.40 30.45
N SER A 7 -54.32 25.60 30.86
CA SER A 7 -54.98 24.57 30.05
C SER A 7 -56.13 25.10 29.18
N ASN A 8 -56.45 26.40 29.22
CA ASN A 8 -57.61 26.99 28.54
C ASN A 8 -57.32 27.73 27.22
N LEU A 9 -56.14 27.55 26.62
CA LEU A 9 -55.94 27.90 25.20
C LEU A 9 -56.29 26.67 24.36
N GLY A 10 -57.50 26.67 23.82
CA GLY A 10 -58.09 25.59 23.02
C GLY A 10 -57.29 25.27 21.76
N MET A 11 -56.19 24.55 21.92
CA MET A 11 -55.54 23.77 20.88
C MET A 11 -55.61 22.31 21.29
N GLU A 12 -56.77 21.69 21.04
CA GLU A 12 -56.88 20.23 20.96
C GLU A 12 -56.08 19.81 19.71
N VAL A 13 -54.75 19.71 19.86
CA VAL A 13 -53.88 19.29 18.77
C VAL A 13 -54.20 17.84 18.48
N ASP A 14 -54.78 17.58 17.31
CA ASP A 14 -55.18 16.25 16.85
C ASP A 14 -54.07 15.23 17.17
N ARG A 15 -54.41 14.22 17.99
CA ARG A 15 -53.47 13.18 18.45
C ARG A 15 -52.80 12.49 17.27
N LYS A 16 -53.50 12.38 16.12
CA LYS A 16 -52.95 11.84 14.89
C LYS A 16 -51.93 12.81 14.28
N SER A 17 -52.22 14.11 14.23
CA SER A 17 -51.27 15.16 13.85
C SER A 17 -50.03 15.18 14.76
N GLN A 18 -50.18 15.10 16.10
CA GLN A 18 -49.04 15.00 17.02
C GLN A 18 -48.22 13.72 16.80
N SER A 19 -48.87 12.57 16.61
CA SER A 19 -48.19 11.30 16.31
C SER A 19 -47.47 11.33 14.96
N MET A 20 -48.05 11.97 13.94
CA MET A 20 -47.39 12.11 12.64
C MET A 20 -46.18 13.05 12.74
N PHE A 21 -46.30 14.13 13.50
CA PHE A 21 -45.20 15.06 13.75
C PHE A 21 -44.04 14.41 14.52
N THR A 22 -44.32 13.65 15.58
CA THR A 22 -43.28 12.94 16.35
C THR A 22 -42.60 11.84 15.53
N GLN A 23 -43.33 11.11 14.69
CA GLN A 23 -42.75 10.14 13.77
C GLN A 23 -41.88 10.82 12.71
N SER A 24 -42.29 11.98 12.20
CA SER A 24 -41.50 12.77 11.24
C SER A 24 -40.20 13.28 11.87
N LEU A 25 -40.27 13.84 13.07
CA LEU A 25 -39.10 14.29 13.83
C LEU A 25 -38.15 13.13 14.17
N SER A 26 -38.69 11.98 14.59
CA SER A 26 -37.89 10.77 14.86
C SER A 26 -37.15 10.30 13.60
N LYS A 27 -37.81 10.29 12.45
CA LYS A 27 -37.17 9.94 11.17
C LYS A 27 -36.08 10.93 10.77
N VAL A 28 -36.30 12.24 10.93
CA VAL A 28 -35.29 13.28 10.65
C VAL A 28 -34.09 13.16 11.58
N LEU A 29 -34.32 12.89 12.87
CA LEU A 29 -33.24 12.67 13.83
C LEU A 29 -32.44 11.41 13.48
N LEU A 30 -33.11 10.32 13.12
CA LEU A 30 -32.45 9.09 12.70
C LEU A 30 -31.64 9.28 11.41
N THR A 31 -32.15 10.02 10.42
CA THR A 31 -31.39 10.28 9.18
C THR A 31 -30.18 11.17 9.42
N VAL A 32 -30.28 12.17 10.31
CA VAL A 32 -29.13 13.00 10.68
C VAL A 32 -28.07 12.18 11.43
N VAL A 33 -28.48 11.30 12.35
CA VAL A 33 -27.53 10.43 13.08
C VAL A 33 -26.85 9.43 12.15
N ILE A 34 -27.58 8.82 11.22
CA ILE A 34 -27.03 7.86 10.26
C ILE A 34 -26.08 8.55 9.27
N THR A 35 -26.45 9.73 8.76
CA THR A 35 -25.57 10.47 7.85
C THR A 35 -24.31 10.94 8.57
N TYR A 36 -24.42 11.39 9.82
CA TYR A 36 -23.27 11.79 10.62
C TYR A 36 -22.33 10.61 10.97
N SER A 37 -22.88 9.45 11.34
CA SER A 37 -22.09 8.25 11.64
C SER A 37 -21.38 7.70 10.39
N TYR A 38 -22.04 7.75 9.23
CA TYR A 38 -21.43 7.41 7.94
C TYR A 38 -20.28 8.37 7.60
N LEU A 39 -20.48 9.69 7.77
CA LEU A 39 -19.44 10.69 7.53
C LEU A 39 -18.22 10.51 8.45
N ILE A 40 -18.41 10.14 9.72
CA ILE A 40 -17.30 9.84 10.64
C ILE A 40 -16.55 8.58 10.19
N THR A 41 -17.26 7.50 9.87
CA THR A 41 -16.65 6.22 9.45
C THR A 41 -15.84 6.39 8.17
N VAL A 42 -16.40 7.09 7.19
CA VAL A 42 -15.73 7.36 5.91
C VAL A 42 -14.49 8.23 6.14
N ARG A 43 -14.56 9.30 6.94
CA ARG A 43 -13.40 10.17 7.23
C ARG A 43 -12.32 9.51 8.08
N GLY A 44 -12.70 8.67 9.05
CA GLY A 44 -11.75 7.95 9.91
C GLY A 44 -10.79 7.05 9.14
N ASN A 45 -11.26 6.49 8.01
CA ASN A 45 -10.45 5.61 7.15
C ASN A 45 -9.50 6.36 6.19
N TYR A 46 -9.58 7.70 6.10
CA TYR A 46 -8.69 8.49 5.22
C TYR A 46 -7.48 9.09 5.93
N TYR A 47 -7.42 9.02 7.26
CA TYR A 47 -6.18 9.32 7.97
C TYR A 47 -5.30 8.08 7.88
N HIS A 48 -4.58 7.96 6.75
CA HIS A 48 -3.44 7.07 6.67
C HIS A 48 -2.42 7.61 7.67
N ASP A 49 -2.36 7.02 8.85
CA ASP A 49 -1.23 7.22 9.76
C ASP A 49 0.01 6.89 8.95
N ASN A 50 0.78 7.90 8.56
CA ASN A 50 2.08 7.66 7.96
C ASN A 50 2.84 6.81 8.97
N PRO A 51 3.19 5.54 8.64
CA PRO A 51 3.91 4.72 9.59
C PRO A 51 5.18 5.50 9.92
N LYS A 52 5.33 5.88 11.19
CA LYS A 52 6.58 6.44 11.66
C LYS A 52 7.59 5.32 11.45
N ILE A 53 8.37 5.43 10.38
CA ILE A 53 9.41 4.46 10.07
C ILE A 53 10.39 4.57 11.24
N HIS A 54 10.28 3.63 12.18
CA HIS A 54 11.32 3.45 13.18
C HIS A 54 12.54 3.03 12.36
N GLN A 55 13.46 3.96 12.16
CA GLN A 55 14.76 3.61 11.64
C GLN A 55 15.34 2.62 12.63
N ILE A 56 15.32 1.34 12.27
CA ILE A 56 16.11 0.34 12.95
C ILE A 56 17.54 0.84 12.73
N PRO A 57 18.27 1.24 13.78
CA PRO A 57 19.65 1.66 13.61
C PRO A 57 20.36 0.54 12.85
N ALA A 58 21.03 0.89 11.75
CA ALA A 58 21.72 -0.10 10.94
C ALA A 58 22.71 -0.85 11.84
N VAL A 59 22.39 -2.10 12.17
CA VAL A 59 23.23 -2.91 13.04
C VAL A 59 24.30 -3.55 12.17
N GLY A 60 25.45 -2.88 12.07
CA GLY A 60 26.64 -3.38 11.37
C GLY A 60 27.10 -2.53 10.19
N GLU A 61 28.31 -2.81 9.72
CA GLU A 61 28.90 -2.19 8.54
C GLU A 61 28.25 -2.75 7.28
N PRO A 62 27.80 -1.91 6.32
CA PRO A 62 27.10 -2.35 5.11
C PRO A 62 27.98 -3.12 4.11
N GLY A 63 29.27 -3.31 4.42
CA GLY A 63 30.23 -3.99 3.56
C GLY A 63 30.75 -3.11 2.42
N GLN A 64 31.45 -3.73 1.48
CA GLN A 64 31.97 -3.09 0.26
C GLN A 64 30.86 -3.02 -0.82
N PRO A 65 30.82 -1.96 -1.64
CA PRO A 65 29.85 -1.85 -2.72
C PRO A 65 30.08 -2.90 -3.81
N LEU A 66 29.00 -3.48 -4.32
CA LEU A 66 29.06 -4.42 -5.44
C LEU A 66 29.11 -3.67 -6.78
N ILE A 67 30.31 -3.49 -7.33
CA ILE A 67 30.53 -2.88 -8.65
C ILE A 67 30.57 -3.98 -9.71
N LEU A 68 29.59 -4.02 -10.60
CA LEU A 68 29.44 -5.09 -11.60
C LEU A 68 30.22 -4.84 -12.90
N THR A 69 30.57 -3.58 -13.19
CA THR A 69 31.24 -3.20 -14.45
C THR A 69 32.50 -4.04 -14.76
N PRO A 70 33.42 -4.33 -13.81
CA PRO A 70 34.58 -5.16 -14.10
C PRO A 70 34.22 -6.59 -14.58
N LEU A 71 33.19 -7.19 -13.99
CA LEU A 71 32.72 -8.53 -14.40
C LEU A 71 32.08 -8.49 -15.79
N ILE A 72 31.31 -7.44 -16.07
CA ILE A 72 30.64 -7.27 -17.37
C ILE A 72 31.65 -7.02 -18.48
N GLU A 73 32.65 -6.16 -18.26
CA GLU A 73 33.71 -5.87 -19.24
C GLU A 73 34.61 -7.08 -19.49
N ALA A 74 34.79 -7.94 -18.50
CA ALA A 74 35.51 -9.21 -18.65
C ALA A 74 34.69 -10.31 -19.35
N GLY A 75 33.43 -10.05 -19.74
CA GLY A 75 32.53 -11.03 -20.34
C GLY A 75 31.92 -12.03 -19.34
N ASN A 76 32.15 -11.86 -18.04
CA ASN A 76 31.67 -12.75 -16.98
C ASN A 76 30.22 -12.45 -16.56
N ILE A 77 29.30 -12.48 -17.53
CA ILE A 77 27.90 -12.06 -17.35
C ILE A 77 27.14 -12.91 -16.33
N GLN A 78 27.33 -14.23 -16.33
CA GLN A 78 26.67 -15.10 -15.36
C GLN A 78 27.15 -14.82 -13.93
N GLN A 79 28.43 -14.58 -13.74
CA GLN A 79 28.98 -14.22 -12.43
C GLN A 79 28.44 -12.87 -11.95
N ALA A 80 28.38 -11.87 -12.84
CA ALA A 80 27.80 -10.56 -12.52
C ALA A 80 26.33 -10.67 -12.10
N ARG A 81 25.54 -11.49 -12.81
CA ARG A 81 24.13 -11.75 -12.46
C ARG A 81 23.98 -12.47 -11.13
N ASN A 82 24.80 -13.49 -10.88
CA ASN A 82 24.73 -14.25 -9.64
C ASN A 82 25.14 -13.39 -8.44
N ALA A 83 26.18 -12.56 -8.60
CA ALA A 83 26.63 -11.65 -7.56
C ALA A 83 25.60 -10.57 -7.23
N SER A 84 24.82 -10.11 -8.21
CA SER A 84 23.80 -9.07 -8.00
C SER A 84 22.50 -9.59 -7.38
N ARG A 85 22.32 -10.91 -7.23
CA ARG A 85 21.11 -11.50 -6.66
C ARG A 85 20.92 -11.05 -5.20
N VAL A 86 19.78 -10.44 -4.92
CA VAL A 86 19.38 -10.05 -3.57
C VAL A 86 18.74 -11.25 -2.87
N GLY A 87 19.12 -11.47 -1.61
CA GLY A 87 18.50 -12.49 -0.77
C GLY A 87 17.05 -12.18 -0.42
N SER A 88 16.35 -13.16 0.15
CA SER A 88 14.94 -13.02 0.53
C SER A 88 14.79 -11.89 1.56
N MET A 89 13.94 -10.90 1.24
CA MET A 89 13.72 -9.71 2.08
C MET A 89 12.82 -9.97 3.30
N ASP A 90 11.99 -11.01 3.24
CA ASP A 90 11.17 -11.46 4.36
C ASP A 90 11.11 -13.00 4.38
N GLN A 91 10.83 -13.57 5.56
CA GLN A 91 10.63 -15.01 5.76
C GLN A 91 9.43 -15.54 4.96
N THR A 92 8.54 -14.66 4.50
CA THR A 92 7.29 -15.04 3.84
C THR A 92 7.29 -14.82 2.32
N LEU A 93 8.23 -14.03 1.78
CA LEU A 93 8.24 -13.64 0.37
C LEU A 93 9.65 -13.74 -0.22
N ASP A 94 9.89 -14.82 -0.98
CA ASP A 94 11.09 -14.96 -1.80
C ASP A 94 10.91 -14.26 -3.15
N LEU A 95 10.96 -12.92 -3.11
CA LEU A 95 10.87 -12.10 -4.32
C LEU A 95 12.24 -12.04 -5.00
N GLU A 96 12.34 -12.63 -6.18
CA GLU A 96 13.54 -12.55 -7.00
C GLU A 96 13.84 -11.08 -7.34
N SER A 97 15.05 -10.61 -7.02
CA SER A 97 15.50 -9.28 -7.40
C SER A 97 17.02 -9.20 -7.49
N TYR A 98 17.51 -8.19 -8.20
CA TYR A 98 18.92 -7.99 -8.48
C TYR A 98 19.30 -6.53 -8.22
N SER A 99 20.41 -6.28 -7.52
CA SER A 99 20.89 -4.92 -7.25
C SER A 99 22.41 -4.82 -7.31
N GLY A 100 22.90 -3.60 -7.46
CA GLY A 100 24.32 -3.31 -7.50
C GLY A 100 24.61 -1.97 -8.14
N PHE A 101 25.85 -1.78 -8.55
CA PHE A 101 26.32 -0.55 -9.18
C PHE A 101 26.98 -0.80 -10.53
N PHE A 102 26.74 0.08 -11.48
CA PHE A 102 27.50 0.20 -12.73
C PHE A 102 28.35 1.45 -12.70
N THR A 103 29.63 1.33 -13.02
CA THR A 103 30.51 2.48 -13.29
C THR A 103 30.08 3.16 -14.58
N VAL A 104 29.66 4.43 -14.46
CA VAL A 104 29.23 5.28 -15.59
C VAL A 104 30.35 6.19 -16.08
N ASP A 105 31.31 6.53 -15.22
CA ASP A 105 32.52 7.26 -15.60
C ASP A 105 33.72 6.77 -14.78
N LYS A 106 34.68 6.12 -15.46
CA LYS A 106 35.90 5.58 -14.84
C LYS A 106 36.86 6.66 -14.38
N LYS A 107 36.84 7.85 -14.97
CA LYS A 107 37.75 8.95 -14.62
C LYS A 107 37.49 9.47 -13.22
N TYR A 108 36.22 9.48 -12.82
CA TYR A 108 35.78 10.02 -11.53
C TYR A 108 35.25 8.95 -10.57
N ASP A 109 35.36 7.67 -10.94
CA ASP A 109 34.75 6.55 -10.21
C ASP A 109 33.25 6.80 -9.92
N SER A 110 32.56 7.35 -10.93
CA SER A 110 31.13 7.62 -10.84
C SER A 110 30.38 6.32 -11.07
N ASN A 111 29.51 5.96 -10.12
CA ASN A 111 28.77 4.71 -10.14
C ASN A 111 27.26 4.98 -10.01
N MET A 112 26.44 4.25 -10.78
CA MET A 112 24.98 4.33 -10.76
C MET A 112 24.39 3.08 -10.12
N PHE A 113 23.58 3.26 -9.09
CA PHE A 113 22.84 2.19 -8.43
C PHE A 113 21.66 1.72 -9.30
N PHE A 114 21.37 0.42 -9.26
CA PHE A 114 20.13 -0.13 -9.78
C PHE A 114 19.54 -1.17 -8.82
N TRP A 115 18.22 -1.32 -8.91
CA TRP A 115 17.49 -2.45 -8.33
C TRP A 115 16.43 -2.90 -9.32
N TYR A 116 16.63 -4.09 -9.87
CA TYR A 116 15.79 -4.69 -10.88
C TYR A 116 14.96 -5.82 -10.29
N PHE A 117 13.67 -5.80 -10.62
CA PHE A 117 12.71 -6.86 -10.31
C PHE A 117 12.21 -7.43 -11.64
N PRO A 118 12.42 -8.73 -11.93
CA PRO A 118 11.78 -9.35 -13.07
C PRO A 118 10.27 -9.25 -12.92
N ALA A 119 9.58 -9.01 -14.05
CA ALA A 119 8.13 -9.00 -14.05
C ALA A 119 7.62 -10.40 -13.68
N GLU A 120 6.76 -10.48 -12.68
CA GLU A 120 6.06 -11.72 -12.40
C GLU A 120 5.09 -12.03 -13.53
N PHE A 121 5.25 -13.19 -14.16
CA PHE A 121 4.34 -13.63 -15.19
C PHE A 121 3.07 -14.22 -14.53
N TRP A 122 2.08 -13.36 -14.29
CA TRP A 122 0.82 -13.70 -13.62
C TRP A 122 -0.20 -14.50 -14.46
N LEU A 123 0.23 -15.43 -15.31
CA LEU A 123 -0.67 -16.34 -16.01
C LEU A 123 -0.29 -17.83 -15.93
N TYR A 124 0.34 -18.27 -14.83
CA TYR A 124 0.55 -19.71 -14.60
C TYR A 124 0.46 -20.18 -13.15
N HIS A 125 0.42 -19.30 -12.13
CA HIS A 125 0.43 -19.80 -10.75
C HIS A 125 -0.88 -20.49 -10.32
N SER A 126 -2.01 -20.25 -11.02
CA SER A 126 -3.26 -21.01 -10.81
C SER A 126 -3.32 -22.36 -11.55
N PHE A 127 -2.40 -22.64 -12.47
CA PHE A 127 -2.36 -23.89 -13.23
C PHE A 127 -0.91 -24.36 -13.32
N GLY A 128 -0.48 -25.22 -12.38
CA GLY A 128 0.89 -25.69 -12.18
C GLY A 128 1.57 -26.34 -13.40
N VAL A 129 1.87 -25.55 -14.41
CA VAL A 129 2.64 -25.94 -15.59
C VAL A 129 4.05 -25.39 -15.40
N VAL A 130 4.97 -26.29 -15.06
CA VAL A 130 6.41 -26.00 -14.94
C VAL A 130 6.95 -25.70 -16.34
N HIS A 131 7.31 -24.45 -16.60
CA HIS A 131 8.07 -24.10 -17.80
C HIS A 131 9.56 -24.29 -17.55
N LYS A 132 10.18 -25.18 -18.34
CA LYS A 132 11.64 -25.23 -18.52
C LYS A 132 12.08 -23.89 -19.15
N PRO A 133 13.20 -23.28 -18.69
CA PRO A 133 13.68 -22.02 -19.25
C PRO A 133 13.91 -22.16 -20.77
N ARG A 134 13.45 -21.13 -21.50
CA ARG A 134 13.65 -21.01 -22.94
C ARG A 134 15.05 -20.45 -23.17
N ASN A 135 15.96 -21.32 -23.61
CA ASN A 135 17.35 -20.97 -23.92
C ASN A 135 17.49 -20.56 -25.40
N ASP A 136 16.54 -19.83 -25.97
CA ASP A 136 16.48 -19.52 -27.40
C ASP A 136 17.07 -18.16 -27.80
N LEU A 137 17.81 -17.50 -26.90
CA LEU A 137 18.74 -16.44 -27.27
C LEU A 137 20.17 -16.98 -27.34
N GLY A 138 20.35 -17.99 -28.19
CA GLY A 138 21.61 -18.20 -28.90
C GLY A 138 21.73 -17.14 -29.99
N GLY A 139 22.11 -15.92 -29.60
CA GLY A 139 22.50 -14.87 -30.53
C GLY A 139 24.01 -14.86 -30.62
N GLU A 140 24.54 -15.26 -31.77
CA GLU A 140 25.87 -14.90 -32.24
C GLU A 140 26.07 -13.38 -32.08
N LEU A 141 27.12 -12.99 -31.36
CA LEU A 141 28.13 -11.98 -31.67
C LEU A 141 29.24 -12.04 -30.61
#